data_AF-A0A2V6M5I9-F1
#
_entry.id   AF-A0A2V6M5I9-F1
#
_cell.length_a   1.000
_cell.length_b   1.000
_cell.length_c   1.000
_cell.angle_alpha   90.00
_cell.angle_beta   90.00
_cell.angle_gamma   90.00
#
_symmetry.space_group_name_H-M   'P 1'
#
loop_
_entity.id
_entity.type
_entity.pdbx_description
1 polymer ?
#
loop_
_entity_poly.entity_id
_entity_poly.type
_entity_poly.pdbx_seq_one_letter_code
_entity_poly.pdbx_strand_id
1 'polypeptide(L)' 'DGALGPRGAALLKPYSDAPDTSGFLTEKESDLKPMFEEALRRGIQVETHAIGDRTNRTILDLYQNAFKA' A
#
# COMPACT_ATOMS: atom_id res chain seq x y z
N ASP A 1 2.07 -5.05 -0.69
CA ASP A 1 2.61 -5.46 -2.00
C ASP A 1 3.54 -6.66 -1.81
N GLY A 2 4.23 -7.11 -2.86
CA GLY A 2 5.21 -8.19 -2.75
C GLY A 2 6.57 -7.70 -2.24
N ALA A 3 7.64 -8.25 -2.81
CA ALA A 3 9.03 -7.86 -2.54
C ALA A 3 9.78 -7.50 -3.83
N LEU A 4 10.92 -6.83 -3.71
CA LEU A 4 11.75 -6.42 -4.86
C LEU A 4 12.30 -7.62 -5.64
N GLY A 5 12.82 -8.65 -4.95
CA GLY A 5 13.43 -9.83 -5.58
C GLY A 5 12.55 -10.53 -6.62
N PRO A 6 11.29 -10.90 -6.29
CA PRO A 6 10.35 -11.48 -7.26
C PRO A 6 9.63 -10.43 -8.12
N ARG A 7 10.03 -9.15 -8.07
CA ARG A 7 9.38 -8.01 -8.77
C ARG A 7 7.91 -7.80 -8.39
N GLY A 8 7.56 -8.16 -7.16
CA GLY A 8 6.21 -8.01 -6.63
C GLY A 8 5.97 -6.70 -5.88
N ALA A 9 7.01 -5.98 -5.49
CA ALA A 9 6.85 -4.67 -4.86
C ALA A 9 6.26 -3.67 -5.85
N ALA A 10 5.28 -2.87 -5.42
CA ALA A 10 4.51 -2.03 -6.32
C ALA A 10 5.21 -0.69 -6.51
N LEU A 11 5.71 -0.44 -7.72
CA LEU A 11 6.47 0.76 -8.05
C LEU A 11 5.63 1.79 -8.82
N LEU A 12 5.99 3.07 -8.71
CA LEU A 12 5.38 4.14 -9.52
C LEU A 12 5.84 4.10 -10.98
N LYS A 13 7.05 3.58 -11.22
CA LYS A 13 7.62 3.36 -12.54
C LYS A 13 7.93 1.87 -12.73
N PRO A 14 8.03 1.38 -13.98
CA PRO A 14 8.46 0.01 -14.22
C PRO A 14 9.81 -0.31 -13.60
N TYR A 15 10.03 -1.59 -13.30
CA TYR A 15 11.32 -2.08 -12.85
C TYR A 15 12.38 -1.80 -13.92
N SER A 16 13.57 -1.37 -13.50
CA SER A 16 14.66 -1.06 -14.44
C SER A 16 15.16 -2.28 -15.21
N ASP A 17 15.03 -3.47 -14.63
CA ASP A 17 15.42 -4.76 -15.20
C ASP A 17 14.22 -5.57 -15.76
N ALA A 18 13.00 -5.04 -15.65
CA ALA A 18 11.77 -5.64 -16.17
C ALA A 18 10.76 -4.53 -16.54
N PRO A 19 10.93 -3.90 -17.72
CA PRO A 19 10.17 -2.69 -18.10
C PRO A 19 8.69 -2.95 -18.38
N ASP A 20 8.26 -4.20 -18.47
CA ASP A 20 6.89 -4.63 -18.69
C ASP A 20 6.06 -4.71 -17.39
N THR A 21 6.69 -4.59 -16.22
CA THR A 21 6.02 -4.66 -14.92
C THR A 21 6.42 -3.54 -13.99
N SER A 22 5.46 -3.09 -13.17
CA SER A 22 5.68 -2.21 -12.02
C SER A 22 5.25 -2.89 -10.71
N GLY A 23 5.21 -4.22 -10.68
CA GLY A 23 4.68 -5.00 -9.56
C GLY A 23 3.18 -4.79 -9.32
N PHE A 24 2.69 -5.21 -8.15
CA PHE A 24 1.26 -5.28 -7.87
C PHE A 24 0.94 -4.95 -6.40
N LEU A 25 -0.28 -4.47 -6.17
CA LEU A 25 -0.84 -4.38 -4.83
C LEU A 25 -1.46 -5.74 -4.47
N THR A 26 -1.27 -6.17 -3.23
CA THR A 26 -1.87 -7.41 -2.69
C THR A 26 -3.31 -7.20 -2.25
N GLU A 27 -3.66 -5.94 -1.94
CA GLU A 27 -4.97 -5.53 -1.43
C GLU A 27 -5.52 -4.37 -2.25
N LYS A 28 -6.84 -4.24 -2.31
CA LYS A 28 -7.50 -3.10 -2.95
C LYS A 28 -7.65 -1.95 -1.97
N GLU A 29 -7.39 -0.73 -2.45
CA GLU A 29 -7.54 0.49 -1.64
C GLU A 29 -8.98 0.67 -1.12
N SER A 30 -9.99 0.25 -1.90
CA SER A 30 -11.41 0.29 -1.52
C SER A 30 -11.72 -0.51 -0.26
N ASP A 31 -10.97 -1.57 -0.02
CA ASP A 31 -11.21 -2.51 1.08
C ASP A 31 -10.42 -2.07 2.32
N LEU A 32 -9.24 -1.46 2.12
CA LEU A 32 -8.39 -0.94 3.18
C LEU A 32 -8.95 0.33 3.85
N LYS A 33 -9.54 1.25 3.07
CA LYS A 33 -10.06 2.51 3.60
C LYS A 33 -11.02 2.35 4.78
N PRO A 34 -12.15 1.62 4.67
CA PRO A 34 -13.07 1.45 5.80
C PRO A 34 -12.43 0.69 6.97
N MET A 35 -11.49 -0.22 6.68
CA MET A 35 -10.77 -0.97 7.72
C MET A 35 -9.84 -0.07 8.54
N PHE A 36 -9.11 0.86 7.91
CA PHE A 36 -8.24 1.81 8.62
C PHE A 36 -9.04 2.78 9.49
N GLU A 37 -10.15 3.33 8.99
CA GLU A 37 -11.04 4.19 9.76
C GLU A 37 -11.60 3.47 11.00
N GLU A 38 -12.03 2.22 10.84
CA GLU A 38 -12.57 1.43 11.94
C GLU A 38 -11.49 1.01 12.96
N ALA A 39 -10.31 0.60 12.50
CA ALA A 39 -9.19 0.28 13.38
C ALA A 39 -8.81 1.49 14.24
N LEU A 40 -8.75 2.69 13.64
CA LEU A 40 -8.47 3.94 14.34
C LEU A 40 -9.55 4.25 15.40
N ARG A 41 -10.84 4.16 15.06
CA ARG A 41 -11.95 4.37 16.01
C ARG A 41 -11.89 3.41 17.21
N ARG A 42 -11.41 2.19 16.99
CA ARG A 42 -11.29 1.15 18.02
C ARG A 42 -9.98 1.20 18.80
N GLY A 43 -9.07 2.11 18.46
CA GLY A 43 -7.74 2.20 19.09
C GLY A 43 -6.83 1.00 18.77
N ILE A 44 -7.04 0.35 17.62
CA ILE A 44 -6.22 -0.79 17.17
C ILE A 44 -5.08 -0.25 16.31
N GLN A 45 -3.85 -0.62 16.65
CA GLN A 45 -2.68 -0.30 15.83
C GLN A 45 -2.70 -1.14 14.54
N VAL A 46 -2.54 -0.47 13.40
CA VAL A 46 -2.37 -1.12 12.10
C VAL A 46 -0.90 -1.10 11.73
N GLU A 47 -0.35 -2.28 11.40
CA GLU A 47 0.96 -2.42 10.79
C GLU A 47 0.79 -2.74 9.31
N THR A 48 1.59 -2.12 8.45
CA THR A 48 1.46 -2.30 7.01
C THR A 48 2.79 -2.57 6.35
N HIS A 49 2.87 -3.71 5.66
CA HIS A 49 3.97 -4.04 4.78
C HIS A 49 3.87 -3.22 3.49
N ALA A 50 4.90 -2.40 3.22
CA ALA A 50 5.00 -1.58 2.03
C ALA A 50 6.45 -1.48 1.56
N ILE A 51 6.80 -2.18 0.47
CA ILE A 51 8.17 -2.13 -0.09
C ILE A 51 8.27 -1.10 -1.20
N GLY A 52 7.40 -1.16 -2.20
CA GLY A 52 7.46 -0.29 -3.36
C GLY A 52 7.00 1.14 -3.05
N ASP A 53 7.50 2.11 -3.82
CA ASP A 53 7.19 3.53 -3.62
C ASP A 53 5.71 3.86 -3.90
N ARG A 54 5.07 3.15 -4.83
CA ARG A 54 3.62 3.26 -5.06
C ARG A 54 2.84 2.76 -3.85
N THR A 55 3.23 1.62 -3.26
CA THR A 55 2.57 1.12 -2.04
C THR A 55 2.77 2.07 -0.87
N ASN A 56 3.97 2.59 -0.66
CA ASN A 56 4.23 3.57 0.40
C ASN A 56 3.33 4.80 0.25
N ARG A 57 3.22 5.37 -0.95
CA ARG A 57 2.32 6.51 -1.21
C ARG A 57 0.86 6.17 -0.91
N THR A 58 0.35 5.08 -1.47
CA THR A 58 -1.04 4.63 -1.26
C THR A 58 -1.36 4.48 0.23
N ILE A 59 -0.49 3.82 1.00
CA ILE A 59 -0.74 3.57 2.43
C ILE A 59 -0.70 4.86 3.25
N LEU A 60 0.24 5.77 2.97
CA LEU A 60 0.30 7.07 3.63
C LEU A 60 -0.95 7.91 3.33
N ASP A 61 -1.44 7.90 2.09
CA ASP A 61 -2.68 8.58 1.72
C ASP A 61 -3.91 7.98 2.43
N LEU A 62 -3.97 6.65 2.55
CA LEU A 62 -5.04 5.97 3.29
C LEU A 62 -5.01 6.29 4.79
N TYR A 63 -3.83 6.31 5.42
CA TYR A 63 -3.71 6.76 6.81
C TYR A 63 -4.14 8.21 6.97
N GLN A 64 -3.67 9.11 6.11
CA GLN A 64 -4.07 10.51 6.12
C GLN A 64 -5.60 10.67 6.01
N ASN A 65 -6.23 9.88 5.14
CA ASN A 65 -7.68 9.91 4.97
C ASN A 65 -8.40 9.41 6.22
N ALA A 66 -7.92 8.34 6.86
CA ALA A 66 -8.52 7.83 8.10
C ALA A 66 -8.44 8.84 9.25
N PHE A 67 -7.33 9.59 9.38
CA PHE A 67 -7.20 10.66 10.39
C PHE A 67 -8.10 11.88 10.14
N LYS A 68 -8.69 12.01 8.95
CA LYS A 68 -9.61 13.10 8.57
C LYS A 68 -11.09 12.69 8.59
N ALA A 69 -11.38 11.40 8.81
CA ALA A 69 -12.72 10.83 8.74
C ALA A 69 -13.55 11.07 10.02
#